data_AF-A0A7S3RVN1-F1
#
_entry.id   AF-A0A7S3RVN1-F1
#
_cell.length_a   1.000
_cell.length_b   1.000
_cell.length_c   1.000
_cell.angle_alpha   90.00
_cell.angle_beta   90.00
_cell.angle_gamma   90.00
#
_symmetry.space_group_name_H-M   'P 1'
#
loop_
_entity.id
_entity.type
_entity.pdbx_description
1 polymer ?
#
loop_
_entity_poly.entity_id
_entity_poly.type
_entity_poly.pdbx_seq_one_letter_code
_entity_poly.pdbx_strand_id
1 'polypeptide(L)'
;VNLAVARLRLGHYEEAAEASLAGLKRHPQTSHCLYNLGVARFAGAQIAASHLPQAAMATIGGGPASREAESLGFARFKVVHDRVMVRDKPSTTEEIIRVVKCGTEVEGIVSSVIGTPWLQLGEEACDRLVIDHGWMLIDGQSMGLGQLLAPLDGPEDAPAMEPAEPKQAERTTDKVLAQKAEALQALVAARDCRGKEM
;
A
#
# COMPACT_ATOMS: atom_id res chain seq x y z
N VAL A 1 -34.04 -25.95 -11.52
CA VAL A 1 -32.63 -25.50 -11.46
C VAL A 1 -32.29 -24.49 -12.57
N ASN A 2 -32.73 -24.72 -13.82
CA ASN A 2 -32.36 -23.84 -14.96
C ASN A 2 -32.80 -22.37 -14.84
N LEU A 3 -33.91 -22.08 -14.17
CA LEU A 3 -34.42 -20.71 -14.03
C LEU A 3 -33.49 -19.79 -13.20
N ALA A 4 -32.90 -20.30 -12.11
CA ALA A 4 -32.00 -19.51 -11.26
C ALA A 4 -30.72 -19.11 -12.01
N VAL A 5 -30.15 -20.03 -12.80
CA VAL A 5 -28.95 -19.76 -13.60
C VAL A 5 -29.24 -18.75 -14.71
N ALA A 6 -30.41 -18.83 -15.36
CA ALA A 6 -30.81 -17.84 -16.35
C ALA A 6 -30.91 -16.43 -15.75
N ARG A 7 -31.52 -16.31 -14.56
CA ARG A 7 -31.65 -15.03 -13.83
C ARG A 7 -30.31 -14.45 -13.39
N LEU A 8 -29.37 -15.28 -12.93
CA LEU A 8 -28.00 -14.84 -12.63
C LEU A 8 -27.32 -14.20 -13.84
N ARG A 9 -27.46 -14.79 -15.03
CA ARG A 9 -26.86 -14.26 -16.26
C ARG A 9 -27.47 -12.93 -16.71
N LEU A 10 -28.72 -12.67 -16.35
CA LEU A 10 -29.42 -11.41 -16.63
C LEU A 10 -29.17 -10.34 -15.56
N GLY A 11 -28.42 -10.65 -14.50
CA GLY A 11 -28.20 -9.73 -13.37
C GLY A 11 -29.41 -9.58 -12.46
N HIS A 12 -30.41 -10.46 -12.56
CA HIS A 12 -31.60 -10.45 -11.69
C HIS A 12 -31.32 -11.24 -10.41
N TYR A 13 -30.44 -10.71 -9.56
CA TYR A 13 -29.90 -11.46 -8.42
C TYR A 13 -30.96 -11.80 -7.36
N GLU A 14 -31.92 -10.91 -7.09
CA GLU A 14 -32.99 -11.18 -6.13
C GLU A 14 -33.90 -12.32 -6.59
N GLU A 15 -34.38 -12.25 -7.83
CA GLU A 15 -35.20 -13.30 -8.44
C GLU A 15 -34.44 -14.64 -8.54
N ALA A 16 -33.12 -14.60 -8.75
CA ALA A 16 -32.27 -15.79 -8.77
C ALA A 16 -32.15 -16.43 -7.38
N ALA A 17 -32.05 -15.63 -6.32
CA ALA A 17 -32.04 -16.10 -4.94
C ALA A 17 -33.38 -16.78 -4.58
N GLU A 18 -34.52 -16.19 -4.95
CA GLU A 18 -35.85 -16.77 -4.73
C GLU A 18 -36.03 -18.11 -5.45
N ALA A 19 -35.63 -18.18 -6.73
CA ALA A 19 -35.71 -19.40 -7.51
C ALA A 19 -34.84 -20.52 -6.90
N SER A 20 -33.67 -20.15 -6.34
CA SER A 20 -32.78 -21.09 -5.66
C SER A 20 -33.37 -21.58 -4.33
N LEU A 21 -33.98 -20.68 -3.53
CA LEU A 21 -34.69 -21.03 -2.30
C LEU A 21 -35.89 -21.94 -2.55
N ALA A 22 -36.68 -21.68 -3.60
CA ALA A 22 -37.79 -22.55 -4.00
C ALA A 22 -37.30 -23.96 -4.39
N GLY A 23 -36.12 -24.06 -5.00
CA GLY A 23 -35.44 -25.33 -5.28
C GLY A 23 -35.06 -26.07 -3.99
N LEU A 24 -34.47 -25.37 -3.02
CA LEU A 24 -34.09 -25.94 -1.72
C LEU A 24 -35.30 -26.44 -0.92
N LYS A 25 -36.46 -25.78 -1.01
CA LYS A 25 -37.69 -26.26 -0.36
C LYS A 25 -38.12 -27.64 -0.87
N ARG A 26 -37.91 -27.93 -2.16
CA ARG A 26 -38.25 -29.22 -2.77
C ARG A 26 -37.15 -30.25 -2.54
N HIS A 27 -35.89 -29.81 -2.58
CA HIS A 27 -34.71 -30.66 -2.43
C HIS A 27 -33.67 -29.99 -1.52
N PRO A 28 -33.76 -30.19 -0.19
CA PRO A 28 -32.97 -29.43 0.79
C PRO A 28 -31.45 -29.58 0.67
N GLN A 29 -30.97 -30.66 0.06
CA GLN A 29 -29.55 -30.99 -0.03
C GLN A 29 -28.98 -30.86 -1.44
N THR A 30 -29.64 -30.13 -2.34
CA THR A 30 -29.12 -29.91 -3.69
C THR A 30 -28.02 -28.84 -3.68
N SER A 31 -26.76 -29.28 -3.82
CA SER A 31 -25.56 -28.43 -3.86
C SER A 31 -25.66 -27.27 -4.87
N HIS A 32 -26.24 -27.51 -6.04
CA HIS A 32 -26.43 -26.47 -7.07
C HIS A 32 -27.32 -25.32 -6.60
N CYS A 33 -28.36 -25.59 -5.81
CA CYS A 33 -29.26 -24.55 -5.30
C CYS A 33 -28.59 -23.73 -4.20
N LEU A 34 -27.80 -24.35 -3.33
CA LEU A 34 -26.99 -23.65 -2.33
C LEU A 34 -25.95 -22.74 -2.97
N TYR A 35 -25.22 -23.26 -3.96
CA TYR A 35 -24.22 -22.48 -4.71
C TYR A 35 -24.84 -21.26 -5.39
N ASN A 36 -25.92 -21.46 -6.17
CA ASN A 36 -26.59 -20.37 -6.87
C ASN A 36 -27.17 -19.32 -5.91
N LEU A 37 -27.70 -19.74 -4.76
CA LEU A 37 -28.18 -18.82 -3.72
C LEU A 37 -27.03 -17.97 -3.17
N GLY A 38 -25.88 -18.57 -2.88
CA GLY A 38 -24.70 -17.86 -2.41
C GLY A 38 -24.20 -16.82 -3.41
N VAL A 39 -24.05 -17.22 -4.69
CA VAL A 39 -23.65 -16.31 -5.77
C VAL A 39 -24.64 -15.15 -5.92
N ALA A 40 -25.95 -15.43 -5.92
CA ALA A 40 -26.98 -14.42 -6.03
C ALA A 40 -26.93 -13.39 -4.89
N ARG A 41 -26.81 -13.86 -3.64
CA ARG A 41 -26.75 -12.99 -2.46
C ARG A 41 -25.49 -12.13 -2.44
N PHE A 42 -24.35 -12.72 -2.77
CA PHE A 42 -23.08 -12.00 -2.80
C PHE A 42 -23.06 -10.91 -3.87
N ALA A 43 -23.46 -11.23 -5.10
CA ALA A 43 -23.51 -10.25 -6.18
C ALA A 43 -24.55 -9.15 -5.93
N GLY A 44 -25.73 -9.50 -5.40
CA GLY A 44 -26.73 -8.52 -5.00
C GLY A 44 -26.22 -7.56 -3.92
N ALA A 45 -25.45 -8.07 -2.94
CA ALA A 45 -24.84 -7.25 -1.91
C ALA A 45 -23.77 -6.29 -2.47
N GLN A 46 -22.94 -6.72 -3.44
CA GLN A 46 -21.98 -5.83 -4.09
C GLN A 46 -22.66 -4.69 -4.84
N ILE A 47 -23.74 -4.99 -5.58
CA ILE A 47 -24.50 -3.98 -6.33
C ILE A 47 -25.21 -3.02 -5.39
N ALA A 48 -25.81 -3.54 -4.31
CA ALA A 48 -26.37 -2.71 -3.26
C ALA A 48 -25.28 -1.82 -2.61
N ALA A 49 -24.07 -2.34 -2.37
CA ALA A 49 -22.95 -1.56 -1.85
C ALA A 49 -22.48 -0.47 -2.81
N SER A 50 -22.50 -0.71 -4.14
CA SER A 50 -22.16 0.32 -5.13
C SER A 50 -23.25 1.37 -5.33
N HIS A 51 -24.52 1.02 -5.07
CA HIS A 51 -25.66 1.94 -5.23
C HIS A 51 -26.10 2.61 -3.93
N LEU A 52 -25.61 2.18 -2.78
CA LEU A 52 -25.82 2.90 -1.54
C LEU A 52 -25.28 4.32 -1.75
N PRO A 53 -26.14 5.36 -1.69
CA PRO A 53 -25.69 6.72 -1.80
C PRO A 53 -24.62 6.91 -0.72
N GLN A 54 -23.49 7.53 -1.09
CA GLN A 54 -22.35 7.74 -0.20
C GLN A 54 -22.76 8.40 1.15
N ALA A 55 -23.90 9.10 1.14
CA ALA A 55 -24.57 9.68 2.30
C ALA A 55 -25.20 8.69 3.31
N ALA A 56 -25.56 7.46 2.91
CA ALA A 56 -26.19 6.48 3.82
C ALA A 56 -25.17 5.62 4.58
N MET A 57 -23.95 5.44 4.05
CA MET A 57 -22.85 4.84 4.81
C MET A 57 -22.29 5.80 5.88
N ALA A 58 -22.56 7.11 5.76
CA ALA A 58 -22.17 8.12 6.75
C ALA A 58 -23.00 8.05 8.06
N THR A 59 -24.22 7.49 8.04
CA THR A 59 -25.18 7.67 9.14
C THR A 59 -25.11 6.58 10.23
N ILE A 60 -24.44 5.46 9.97
CA ILE A 60 -24.19 4.41 11.00
C ILE A 60 -22.69 4.30 11.34
N GLY A 61 -21.82 5.03 10.64
CA GLY A 61 -20.37 4.96 10.84
C GLY A 61 -19.62 6.27 10.66
N GLY A 62 -20.19 7.40 11.07
CA GLY A 62 -19.54 8.71 11.01
C GLY A 62 -19.40 9.23 9.58
N GLY A 63 -19.88 10.45 9.34
CA GLY A 63 -19.66 11.11 8.05
C GLY A 63 -18.16 11.27 7.73
N PRO A 64 -17.85 11.86 6.57
CA PRO A 64 -16.56 12.49 6.35
C PRO A 64 -16.48 13.72 7.27
N ALA A 65 -16.46 13.48 8.59
CA ALA A 65 -15.53 14.18 9.42
C ALA A 65 -14.21 14.00 8.67
N SER A 66 -13.70 15.11 8.13
CA SER A 66 -12.29 15.41 8.33
C SER A 66 -11.96 14.91 9.73
N ARG A 67 -11.48 13.67 9.84
CA ARG A 67 -11.06 13.11 11.11
C ARG A 67 -9.82 13.90 11.38
N GLU A 68 -10.03 15.03 12.06
CA GLU A 68 -8.98 15.96 12.43
C GLU A 68 -7.90 15.09 13.04
N ALA A 69 -6.73 15.16 12.42
CA ALA A 69 -5.61 14.35 12.83
C ALA A 69 -5.37 14.66 14.31
N GLU A 70 -5.46 13.66 15.19
CA GLU A 70 -5.30 13.88 16.62
C GLU A 70 -3.83 14.20 16.85
N SER A 71 -3.53 15.47 17.14
CA SER A 71 -2.17 15.95 17.38
C SER A 71 -1.65 15.43 18.71
N LEU A 72 -0.64 14.56 18.65
CA LEU A 72 0.04 13.95 19.80
C LEU A 72 1.18 14.81 20.35
N GLY A 73 1.58 15.85 19.63
CA GLY A 73 2.60 16.81 20.06
C GLY A 73 3.70 17.03 19.02
N PHE A 74 4.62 17.95 19.32
CA PHE A 74 5.79 18.21 18.49
C PHE A 74 6.92 17.22 18.81
N ALA A 75 7.59 16.70 17.79
CA ALA A 75 8.75 15.81 17.96
C ALA A 75 9.72 15.86 16.78
N ARG A 76 10.98 15.52 17.04
CA ARG A 76 12.03 15.40 16.02
C ARG A 76 12.30 13.94 15.70
N PHE A 77 12.50 13.66 14.41
CA PHE A 77 12.74 12.33 13.89
C PHE A 77 13.93 12.31 12.93
N LYS A 78 14.61 11.18 12.88
CA LYS A 78 15.59 10.85 11.84
C LYS A 78 15.02 9.80 10.91
N VAL A 79 15.15 10.03 9.61
CA VAL A 79 14.74 9.06 8.59
C VAL A 79 15.67 7.85 8.65
N VAL A 80 15.12 6.67 8.95
CA VAL A 80 15.91 5.41 9.06
C VAL A 80 15.75 4.49 7.85
N HIS A 81 14.68 4.65 7.08
CA HIS A 81 14.45 3.90 5.85
C HIS A 81 15.15 4.57 4.64
N ASP A 82 15.55 3.80 3.61
CA ASP A 82 16.31 4.33 2.43
C ASP A 82 15.67 5.59 1.85
N ARG A 83 14.34 5.54 1.69
CA ARG A 83 13.50 6.62 1.17
C ARG A 83 12.18 6.63 1.91
N VAL A 84 11.73 7.84 2.25
CA VAL A 84 10.40 8.10 2.80
C VAL A 84 9.72 9.19 1.98
N MET A 85 8.47 8.96 1.63
CA MET A 85 7.67 9.87 0.80
C MET A 85 7.03 10.94 1.67
N VAL A 86 7.13 12.19 1.22
CA VAL A 86 6.36 13.33 1.73
C VAL A 86 5.13 13.47 0.85
N ARG A 87 3.96 13.54 1.46
CA ARG A 87 2.67 13.59 0.78
C ARG A 87 1.91 14.86 1.13
N ASP A 88 1.01 15.26 0.26
CA ASP A 88 0.12 16.42 0.45
C ASP A 88 -0.79 16.24 1.67
N LYS A 89 -1.26 15.01 1.87
CA LYS A 89 -2.18 14.62 2.95
C LYS A 89 -1.73 13.31 3.62
N PRO A 90 -2.18 13.04 4.85
CA PRO A 90 -1.82 11.83 5.60
C PRO A 90 -2.57 10.59 5.09
N SER A 91 -2.33 10.22 3.84
CA SER A 91 -2.86 9.00 3.22
C SER A 91 -1.85 8.39 2.25
N THR A 92 -1.83 7.06 2.16
CA THR A 92 -0.90 6.31 1.31
C THR A 92 -1.25 6.36 -0.18
N THR A 93 -2.44 6.84 -0.53
CA THR A 93 -2.90 6.99 -1.92
C THR A 93 -2.74 8.40 -2.47
N GLU A 94 -2.38 9.37 -1.63
CA GLU A 94 -2.30 10.79 -1.99
C GLU A 94 -1.05 11.12 -2.79
N GLU A 95 -1.05 12.30 -3.42
CA GLU A 95 0.09 12.75 -4.22
C GLU A 95 1.38 12.82 -3.40
N ILE A 96 2.47 12.33 -4.00
CA ILE A 96 3.80 12.38 -3.42
C ILE A 96 4.44 13.69 -3.87
N ILE A 97 4.62 14.62 -2.94
CA ILE A 97 5.24 15.91 -3.19
C ILE A 97 6.76 15.74 -3.35
N ARG A 98 7.38 14.99 -2.42
CA ARG A 98 8.84 14.86 -2.35
C ARG A 98 9.26 13.52 -1.75
N VAL A 99 10.51 13.15 -1.94
CA VAL A 99 11.12 11.97 -1.31
C VAL A 99 12.34 12.41 -0.49
N VAL A 100 12.36 12.01 0.78
CA VAL A 100 13.46 12.28 1.72
C VAL A 100 14.29 11.01 1.88
N LYS A 101 15.61 11.15 1.93
CA LYS A 101 16.55 10.03 2.05
C LYS A 101 16.86 9.71 3.51
N CYS A 102 17.31 8.47 3.74
CA CYS A 102 17.86 8.04 5.03
C CYS A 102 18.89 9.05 5.58
N GLY A 103 18.85 9.26 6.91
CA GLY A 103 19.77 10.12 7.64
C GLY A 103 19.33 11.58 7.74
N THR A 104 18.32 12.02 6.98
CA THR A 104 17.78 13.38 7.10
C THR A 104 16.97 13.53 8.39
N GLU A 105 17.13 14.67 9.06
CA GLU A 105 16.38 15.02 10.27
C GLU A 105 15.19 15.90 9.91
N VAL A 106 14.02 15.53 10.43
CA VAL A 106 12.75 16.21 10.19
C VAL A 106 12.06 16.44 11.53
N GLU A 107 11.33 17.54 11.62
CA GLU A 107 10.59 17.91 12.82
C GLU A 107 9.18 18.34 12.44
N GLY A 108 8.25 18.17 13.37
CA GLY A 108 6.86 18.40 13.08
C GLY A 108 5.92 17.96 14.19
N ILE A 109 4.63 18.06 13.88
CA ILE A 109 3.55 17.64 14.78
C ILE A 109 3.21 16.19 14.43
N VAL A 110 3.35 15.30 15.41
CA VAL A 110 2.90 13.92 15.29
C VAL A 110 1.39 13.91 15.39
N SER A 111 0.71 13.27 14.44
CA SER A 111 -0.72 13.08 14.46
C SER A 111 -1.13 11.66 14.14
N SER A 112 -2.22 11.18 14.73
CA SER A 112 -2.79 9.87 14.42
C SER A 112 -3.95 10.00 13.44
N VAL A 113 -3.86 9.31 12.30
CA VAL A 113 -4.90 9.28 11.27
C VAL A 113 -5.30 7.83 11.02
N ILE A 114 -6.52 7.46 11.41
CA ILE A 114 -7.04 6.09 11.32
C ILE A 114 -6.10 5.10 12.06
N GLY A 115 -5.62 5.50 13.24
CA GLY A 115 -4.70 4.69 14.06
C GLY A 115 -3.30 4.53 13.48
N THR A 116 -2.98 5.22 12.38
CA THR A 116 -1.65 5.22 11.78
C THR A 116 -0.93 6.51 12.15
N PRO A 117 0.32 6.46 12.66
CA PRO A 117 1.06 7.64 13.06
C PRO A 117 1.68 8.35 11.84
N TRP A 118 1.37 9.63 11.68
CA TRP A 118 1.92 10.52 10.68
C TRP A 118 2.64 11.69 11.34
N LEU A 119 3.62 12.26 10.64
CA LEU A 119 4.33 13.46 11.01
C LEU A 119 3.94 14.58 10.03
N GLN A 120 3.26 15.60 10.51
CA GLN A 120 3.06 16.84 9.77
C GLN A 120 4.32 17.69 9.88
N LEU A 121 4.98 17.97 8.77
CA LEU A 121 6.23 18.72 8.75
C LEU A 121 6.02 20.16 9.25
N GLY A 122 6.91 20.60 10.13
CA GLY A 122 6.97 21.99 10.58
C GLY A 122 7.55 22.92 9.51
N GLU A 123 7.38 24.23 9.70
CA GLU A 123 7.84 25.26 8.76
C GLU A 123 9.35 25.15 8.44
N GLU A 124 10.19 24.94 9.46
CA GLU A 124 11.63 24.78 9.26
C GLU A 124 11.99 23.56 8.40
N ALA A 125 11.26 22.45 8.56
CA ALA A 125 11.46 21.26 7.74
C ALA A 125 10.94 21.47 6.30
N CYS A 126 9.83 22.19 6.14
CA CYS A 126 9.27 22.59 4.86
C CYS A 126 10.24 23.48 4.07
N ASP A 127 10.86 24.48 4.71
CA ASP A 127 11.85 25.37 4.09
C ASP A 127 13.09 24.63 3.61
N ARG A 128 13.65 23.73 4.44
CA ARG A 128 14.78 22.88 4.06
C ARG A 128 14.46 21.98 2.87
N LEU A 129 13.21 21.54 2.78
CA LEU A 129 12.70 20.68 1.73
C LEU A 129 12.02 21.47 0.59
N VAL A 130 12.03 22.80 0.59
CA VAL A 130 11.43 23.66 -0.44
C VAL A 130 10.02 23.16 -0.83
N ILE A 131 9.15 22.98 0.18
CA ILE A 131 7.74 22.59 0.04
C ILE A 131 6.88 23.49 0.92
N ASP A 132 5.61 23.69 0.57
CA ASP A 132 4.71 24.52 1.37
C ASP A 132 4.21 23.80 2.62
N HIS A 133 3.90 22.50 2.47
CA HIS A 133 3.46 21.62 3.55
C HIS A 133 3.72 20.16 3.16
N GLY A 134 3.65 19.27 4.15
CA GLY A 134 3.79 17.85 3.86
C GLY A 134 3.58 16.95 5.06
N TRP A 135 3.23 15.71 4.76
CA TRP A 135 3.02 14.63 5.73
C TRP A 135 3.96 13.47 5.44
N MET A 136 4.58 12.93 6.48
CA MET A 136 5.43 11.75 6.40
C MET A 136 4.87 10.64 7.27
N LEU A 137 4.89 9.41 6.76
CA LEU A 137 4.47 8.24 7.53
C LEU A 137 5.58 7.85 8.52
N ILE A 138 5.25 7.69 9.81
CA ILE A 138 6.22 7.35 10.86
C ILE A 138 6.51 5.84 10.84
N ASP A 139 5.47 5.02 10.75
CA ASP A 139 5.56 3.56 10.74
C ASP A 139 4.90 2.96 9.48
N GLY A 140 5.68 2.24 8.70
CA GLY A 140 5.30 1.55 7.48
C GLY A 140 4.99 0.06 7.69
N GLN A 141 4.79 -0.42 8.92
CA GLN A 141 4.45 -1.81 9.21
C GLN A 141 3.22 -2.30 8.44
N SER A 142 2.22 -1.44 8.21
CA SER A 142 1.03 -1.74 7.39
C SER A 142 1.36 -2.08 5.93
N MET A 143 2.51 -1.62 5.43
CA MET A 143 3.04 -1.89 4.09
C MET A 143 4.20 -2.89 4.10
N GLY A 144 4.51 -3.49 5.25
CA GLY A 144 5.65 -4.41 5.41
C GLY A 144 7.02 -3.74 5.34
N LEU A 145 7.11 -2.41 5.52
CA LEU A 145 8.37 -1.66 5.50
C LEU A 145 8.98 -1.49 6.91
N GLY A 146 8.19 -1.67 7.96
CA GLY A 146 8.60 -1.42 9.34
C GLY A 146 8.75 0.07 9.66
N GLN A 147 9.59 0.39 10.64
CA GLN A 147 9.80 1.77 11.10
C GLN A 147 10.45 2.64 10.01
N LEU A 148 9.83 3.78 9.68
CA LEU A 148 10.35 4.71 8.66
C LEU A 148 11.12 5.88 9.27
N LEU A 149 10.63 6.37 10.42
CA LEU A 149 11.18 7.51 11.16
C LEU A 149 11.52 7.08 12.60
N ALA A 150 12.74 7.30 13.07
CA ALA A 150 13.12 7.04 14.47
C ALA A 150 13.11 8.36 15.28
N PRO A 151 12.49 8.40 16.47
CA PRO A 151 12.48 9.60 17.30
C PRO A 151 13.89 9.95 17.78
N LEU A 152 14.25 11.24 17.71
CA LEU A 152 15.51 11.76 18.24
C LEU A 152 15.39 12.18 19.70
N ASP A 153 14.20 12.62 20.12
CA ASP A 153 13.92 13.10 21.48
C ASP A 153 13.42 11.98 22.42
N GLY A 154 13.75 10.71 22.11
CA GLY A 154 13.48 9.62 23.04
C GLY A 154 14.18 9.85 24.38
N PRO A 155 13.63 9.36 25.51
CA PRO A 155 14.33 9.42 26.79
C PRO A 155 15.72 8.82 26.58
N GLU A 156 16.73 9.63 26.89
CA GLU A 156 18.16 9.47 26.59
C GLU A 156 18.78 8.15 27.09
N ASP A 157 18.00 7.32 27.79
CA ASP A 157 18.38 6.04 28.38
C ASP A 157 18.00 4.79 27.56
N ALA A 158 17.43 4.94 26.35
CA ALA A 158 17.27 3.78 25.47
C ALA A 158 18.66 3.33 24.98
N PRO A 159 19.11 2.10 25.29
CA PRO A 159 20.44 1.63 24.91
C PRO A 159 20.60 1.80 23.41
N ALA A 160 21.64 2.53 23.01
CA ALA A 160 21.99 2.79 21.62
C ALA A 160 21.86 1.51 20.80
N MET A 161 20.72 1.38 20.10
CA MET A 161 20.56 0.35 19.09
C MET A 161 21.56 0.74 18.03
N GLU A 162 22.70 0.04 18.00
CA GLU A 162 23.75 0.27 17.02
C GLU A 162 23.06 0.42 15.66
N PRO A 163 23.31 1.53 14.95
CA PRO A 163 22.64 1.83 13.70
C PRO A 163 22.81 0.60 12.83
N ALA A 164 21.68 -0.03 12.49
CA ALA A 164 21.65 -1.22 11.66
C ALA A 164 22.56 -0.95 10.47
N GLU A 165 23.71 -1.63 10.42
CA GLU A 165 24.69 -1.47 9.37
C GLU A 165 23.90 -1.52 8.06
N PRO A 166 24.04 -0.51 7.18
CA PRO A 166 23.38 -0.54 5.88
C PRO A 166 23.81 -1.84 5.22
N LYS A 167 22.87 -2.80 5.13
CA LYS A 167 23.10 -4.07 4.45
C LYS A 167 23.65 -3.71 3.09
N GLN A 168 24.91 -4.07 2.87
CA GLN A 168 25.73 -3.73 1.72
C GLN A 168 24.97 -4.00 0.42
N ALA A 169 24.23 -3.00 -0.05
CA ALA A 169 23.55 -3.00 -1.35
C ALA A 169 24.50 -2.58 -2.48
N GLU A 170 25.71 -2.18 -2.13
CA GLU A 170 26.81 -1.93 -3.08
C GLU A 170 27.63 -3.20 -3.24
N ARG A 171 27.44 -3.90 -4.37
CA ARG A 171 28.48 -4.68 -5.10
C ARG A 171 27.93 -5.58 -6.21
N THR A 172 26.61 -5.66 -6.42
CA THR A 172 26.06 -6.54 -7.46
C THR A 172 26.10 -5.91 -8.85
N THR A 173 26.00 -4.59 -8.99
CA THR A 173 26.02 -3.92 -10.30
C THR A 173 27.40 -3.94 -10.97
N ASP A 174 28.48 -3.78 -10.21
CA ASP A 174 29.84 -3.79 -10.79
C ASP A 174 30.28 -5.18 -11.24
N LYS A 175 29.88 -6.24 -10.52
CA LYS A 175 30.14 -7.63 -10.94
C LYS A 175 29.40 -8.00 -12.21
N VAL A 176 28.17 -7.52 -12.40
CA VAL A 176 27.37 -7.82 -13.61
C VAL A 176 27.92 -7.09 -14.83
N LEU A 177 28.40 -5.84 -14.68
CA LEU A 177 29.06 -5.11 -15.77
C LEU A 177 30.40 -5.74 -16.17
N ALA A 178 31.20 -6.20 -15.21
CA ALA A 178 32.45 -6.91 -15.48
C ALA A 178 32.24 -8.24 -16.24
N GLN A 179 31.27 -9.07 -15.81
CA GLN A 179 30.96 -10.33 -16.50
C GLN A 179 30.42 -10.13 -17.92
N LYS A 180 29.63 -9.08 -18.15
CA LYS A 180 29.09 -8.77 -19.48
C LYS A 180 30.18 -8.30 -20.45
N ALA A 181 31.18 -7.57 -19.97
CA ALA A 181 32.32 -7.15 -20.78
C ALA A 181 33.18 -8.35 -21.22
N GLU A 182 33.45 -9.29 -20.33
CA GLU A 182 34.23 -10.50 -20.61
C GLU A 182 33.52 -11.42 -21.63
N ALA A 183 32.19 -11.61 -21.49
CA ALA A 183 31.40 -12.38 -22.44
C ALA A 183 31.39 -11.75 -23.85
N LEU A 184 31.39 -10.41 -23.95
CA LEU A 184 31.43 -9.73 -25.24
C LEU A 184 32.79 -9.91 -25.95
N GLN A 185 33.89 -9.86 -25.20
CA GLN A 185 35.24 -10.10 -25.73
C GLN A 185 35.38 -11.54 -26.26
N ALA A 186 34.84 -12.53 -25.55
CA ALA A 186 34.87 -13.93 -26.00
C ALA A 186 34.10 -14.14 -27.33
N LEU A 187 32.97 -13.46 -27.51
CA LEU A 187 32.18 -13.51 -28.74
C LEU A 187 32.90 -12.87 -29.95
N VAL A 188 33.62 -11.78 -29.73
CA VAL A 188 34.42 -11.14 -30.78
C VAL A 188 35.56 -12.06 -31.22
N ALA A 189 36.29 -12.65 -30.27
CA ALA A 189 37.39 -13.59 -30.57
C ALA A 189 36.92 -14.82 -31.37
N ALA A 190 35.74 -15.37 -31.05
CA ALA A 190 35.18 -16.52 -31.76
C ALA A 190 34.78 -16.22 -33.21
N ARG A 191 34.50 -14.95 -33.55
CA ARG A 191 34.15 -14.53 -34.91
C ARG A 191 35.36 -14.50 -35.84
N ASP A 192 36.53 -14.11 -35.32
CA ASP A 192 37.77 -14.02 -36.11
C ASP A 192 38.37 -15.38 -36.47
N CYS A 193 38.13 -16.42 -35.67
CA CYS A 193 38.59 -17.77 -35.99
C CYS A 193 37.83 -18.42 -37.17
N ARG A 194 36.61 -17.97 -37.49
CA ARG A 194 35.76 -18.60 -38.51
C ARG A 194 36.05 -18.15 -39.94
N GLY A 195 36.98 -17.21 -40.13
CA GLY A 195 37.33 -16.64 -41.44
C GLY A 195 38.63 -17.15 -42.07
N LYS A 196 39.32 -18.13 -41.48
CA LYS A 196 40.66 -18.58 -41.91
C LYS A 196 40.72 -19.96 -42.58
N GLU A 197 39.59 -20.59 -42.86
CA GLU A 197 39.51 -21.92 -43.51
C GLU A 197 39.02 -21.88 -44.98
N MET A 198 39.32 -20.81 -45.74
CA MET A 198 39.13 -20.77 -47.20
C MET A 198 40.43 -20.50 -47.93
#